data_AF-A0A8H8RDH0-F1
#
_entry.id   AF-A0A8H8RDH0-F1
#
_cell.length_a   1.000
_cell.length_b   1.000
_cell.length_c   1.000
_cell.angle_alpha   90.00
_cell.angle_beta   90.00
_cell.angle_gamma   90.00
#
_symmetry.space_group_name_H-M   'P 1'
#
loop_
_entity.id
_entity.type
_entity.pdbx_description
1 polymer ?
#
loop_
_entity_poly.entity_id
_entity_poly.type
_entity_poly.pdbx_seq_one_letter_code
_entity_poly.pdbx_strand_id
1 'polypeptide(L)'
;MLAIQKSKSHKGQCSPNILPCRVNHNGPVNASKRYWEVRTSVDNKPTSYFRGRKLHGKKLKIPKGYQGIVVSRTDKILPAGGDGDGEGEESPEVKVMEEQAGFAELMVWGHEALPDGLADPYVRGVEEWVAFCGTGTLFIHYRMMMRKSKRKAKRKMQGEVRNK
;
A
#
# COMPACT_ATOMS: atom_id res chain seq x y z
N MET A 1 14.73 8.88 -8.62
CA MET A 1 14.16 7.76 -7.83
C MET A 1 13.47 8.29 -6.58
N LEU A 2 12.66 7.48 -5.88
CA LEU A 2 12.00 7.88 -4.62
C LEU A 2 12.46 6.98 -3.47
N ALA A 3 12.87 7.58 -2.36
CA ALA A 3 13.25 6.85 -1.14
C ALA A 3 12.25 7.18 -0.02
N ILE A 4 11.76 6.15 0.68
CA ILE A 4 10.86 6.33 1.81
C ILE A 4 11.69 6.29 3.10
N GLN A 5 11.54 7.31 3.94
CA GLN A 5 12.18 7.40 5.24
C GLN A 5 11.14 7.64 6.33
N LYS A 6 11.36 7.10 7.52
CA LYS A 6 10.49 7.37 8.67
C LYS A 6 10.67 8.81 9.15
N SER A 7 9.57 9.54 9.27
CA SER A 7 9.62 10.89 9.84
C SER A 7 9.92 10.85 11.33
N LYS A 8 10.59 11.88 11.84
CA LYS A 8 10.79 12.07 13.29
C LYS A 8 9.47 12.35 14.03
N SER A 9 8.44 12.79 13.31
CA SER A 9 7.10 13.12 13.84
C SER A 9 6.06 12.06 13.43
N HIS A 10 6.46 10.79 13.39
CA HIS A 10 5.56 9.71 13.02
C HIS A 10 4.38 9.61 14.00
N LYS A 11 3.16 9.71 13.48
CA LYS A 11 1.91 9.80 14.26
C LYS A 11 1.33 8.45 14.69
N GLY A 12 2.05 7.36 14.46
CA GLY A 12 1.61 6.01 14.83
C GLY A 12 0.67 5.40 13.80
N GLN A 13 -0.37 4.71 14.27
CA GLN A 13 -1.41 4.16 13.39
C GLN A 13 -2.55 5.14 13.17
N CYS A 14 -3.03 5.23 11.93
CA CYS A 14 -4.21 6.00 11.54
C CYS A 14 -5.27 5.11 10.88
N SER A 15 -6.51 5.60 10.83
CA SER A 15 -7.61 4.98 10.08
C SER A 15 -8.02 5.89 8.92
N PRO A 16 -7.56 5.63 7.69
CA PRO A 16 -7.94 6.41 6.52
C PRO A 16 -9.41 6.19 6.13
N ASN A 17 -10.07 7.26 5.71
CA ASN A 17 -11.48 7.28 5.31
C ASN A 17 -11.60 7.71 3.85
N ILE A 18 -12.17 6.86 3.01
CA ILE A 18 -12.47 7.14 1.60
C ILE A 18 -13.93 7.58 1.51
N LEU A 19 -14.15 8.85 1.18
CA LEU A 19 -15.49 9.43 1.07
C LEU A 19 -16.02 9.34 -0.37
N PRO A 20 -17.35 9.19 -0.57
CA PRO A 20 -17.97 9.17 -1.89
C PRO A 20 -18.17 10.60 -2.43
N CYS A 21 -17.21 11.49 -2.17
CA CYS A 21 -17.25 12.88 -2.61
C CYS A 21 -15.84 13.47 -2.68
N ARG A 22 -15.69 14.53 -3.49
CA ARG A 22 -14.44 15.28 -3.61
C ARG A 22 -14.46 16.47 -2.66
N VAL A 23 -13.42 16.61 -1.85
CA VAL A 23 -13.16 17.81 -1.05
C VAL A 23 -12.13 18.66 -1.82
N ASN A 24 -12.48 19.90 -2.14
CA ASN A 24 -11.64 20.74 -3.01
C ASN A 24 -10.37 21.26 -2.33
N HIS A 25 -10.37 21.36 -1.01
CA HIS A 25 -9.27 21.94 -0.26
C HIS A 25 -8.57 20.87 0.57
N ASN A 26 -7.24 20.85 0.47
CA ASN A 26 -6.38 20.04 1.32
C ASN A 26 -5.95 20.87 2.52
N GLY A 27 -5.99 20.28 3.71
CA GLY A 27 -5.53 20.95 4.91
C GLY A 27 -5.90 20.18 6.18
N PRO A 28 -5.32 20.55 7.32
CA PRO A 28 -5.74 20.01 8.60
C PRO A 28 -7.20 20.42 8.86
N VAL A 29 -8.04 19.43 9.17
CA VAL A 29 -9.43 19.64 9.56
C VAL A 29 -9.62 19.14 10.99
N ASN A 30 -10.36 19.91 11.78
CA ASN A 30 -10.78 19.45 13.10
C ASN A 30 -11.92 18.44 12.95
N ALA A 31 -11.56 17.18 12.70
CA ALA A 31 -12.47 16.03 12.69
C ALA A 31 -12.87 15.63 14.12
N SER A 32 -13.32 16.60 14.92
CA SER A 32 -13.90 16.33 16.23
C SER A 32 -15.11 15.39 16.10
N LYS A 33 -15.43 14.69 17.18
CA LYS A 33 -16.64 13.84 17.29
C LYS A 33 -17.93 14.57 16.88
N ARG A 34 -17.94 15.91 16.94
CA ARG A 34 -19.09 16.71 16.51
C ARG A 34 -19.33 16.68 15.00
N TYR A 35 -18.25 16.65 14.20
CA TYR A 35 -18.34 16.73 12.73
C TYR A 35 -18.10 15.39 12.05
N TRP A 36 -17.43 14.46 12.73
CA TRP A 36 -17.12 13.15 12.21
C TRP A 36 -17.17 12.12 13.34
N GLU A 37 -18.31 11.45 13.47
CA GLU A 37 -18.51 10.34 14.38
C GLU A 37 -18.93 9.10 13.61
N VAL A 38 -18.21 8.01 13.83
CA VAL A 38 -18.55 6.70 13.29
C VAL A 38 -19.38 5.98 14.34
N ARG A 39 -20.67 5.82 14.07
CA ARG A 39 -21.61 5.08 14.93
C ARG A 39 -21.86 3.70 14.34
N THR A 40 -21.87 2.68 15.18
CA THR A 40 -22.32 1.35 14.77
C THR A 40 -23.84 1.33 14.87
N SER A 41 -24.52 1.13 13.75
CA SER A 41 -25.98 0.94 13.74
C SER A 41 -26.36 -0.43 14.28
N VAL A 42 -27.66 -0.66 14.52
CA VAL A 42 -28.23 -1.92 15.04
C VAL A 42 -27.84 -3.12 14.18
N ASP A 43 -27.63 -2.91 12.88
CA ASP A 43 -27.21 -3.92 11.91
C ASP A 43 -25.69 -4.22 11.91
N ASN A 44 -24.93 -3.74 12.91
CA ASN A 44 -23.45 -3.77 12.93
C ASN A 44 -22.76 -3.05 11.76
N LYS A 45 -23.50 -2.21 11.02
CA LYS A 45 -22.98 -1.42 9.90
C LYS A 45 -22.46 -0.08 10.42
N PRO A 46 -21.17 0.26 10.21
CA PRO A 46 -20.67 1.57 10.59
C PRO A 46 -21.37 2.62 9.74
N THR A 47 -21.88 3.66 10.39
CA THR A 47 -22.64 4.74 9.79
C THR A 47 -22.06 6.06 10.28
N SER A 48 -21.95 7.03 9.39
CA SER A 48 -21.54 8.39 9.74
C SER A 48 -22.37 9.40 8.95
N TYR A 49 -22.32 10.67 9.36
CA TYR A 49 -22.99 11.75 8.65
C TYR A 49 -21.95 12.76 8.20
N PHE A 50 -21.94 13.05 6.90
CA PHE A 50 -21.07 14.07 6.34
C PHE A 50 -21.91 15.12 5.63
N ARG A 51 -21.81 16.37 6.08
CA ARG A 51 -22.58 17.50 5.50
C ARG A 51 -24.10 17.22 5.41
N GLY A 52 -24.64 16.55 6.42
CA GLY A 52 -26.07 16.18 6.48
C GLY A 52 -26.45 14.94 5.67
N ARG A 53 -25.52 14.30 4.95
CA ARG A 53 -25.78 13.06 4.20
C ARG A 53 -25.36 11.84 4.99
N LYS A 54 -26.21 10.81 4.98
CA LYS A 54 -25.96 9.54 5.66
C LYS A 54 -24.99 8.70 4.83
N LEU A 55 -23.90 8.28 5.46
CA LEU A 55 -22.89 7.43 4.86
C LEU A 55 -22.88 6.07 5.56
N HIS A 56 -22.82 5.01 4.76
CA HIS A 56 -22.61 3.64 5.23
C HIS A 56 -21.17 3.22 4.94
N GLY A 57 -20.47 2.78 5.96
CA GLY A 57 -19.07 2.38 5.88
C GLY A 57 -18.90 0.89 5.69
N LYS A 58 -17.85 0.49 4.98
CA LYS A 58 -17.29 -0.86 4.98
C LYS A 58 -15.85 -0.78 5.46
N LYS A 59 -15.50 -1.56 6.49
CA LYS A 59 -14.12 -1.72 6.93
C LYS A 59 -13.42 -2.73 6.03
N LEU A 60 -12.32 -2.32 5.41
CA LEU A 60 -11.47 -3.18 4.60
C LEU A 60 -10.14 -3.35 5.31
N LYS A 61 -9.75 -4.61 5.51
CA LYS A 61 -8.43 -4.95 6.06
C LYS A 61 -7.43 -5.06 4.92
N ILE A 62 -6.22 -4.57 5.16
CA ILE A 62 -5.14 -4.76 4.20
C ILE A 62 -4.79 -6.26 4.14
N PRO A 63 -4.57 -6.83 2.93
CA PRO A 63 -4.18 -8.22 2.77
C PRO A 63 -2.89 -8.57 3.54
N LYS A 64 -2.78 -9.82 3.98
CA LYS A 64 -1.60 -10.31 4.72
C LYS A 64 -0.32 -10.12 3.90
N GLY A 65 0.74 -9.65 4.55
CA GLY A 65 2.03 -9.37 3.91
C GLY A 65 2.17 -7.97 3.34
N TYR A 66 1.10 -7.16 3.39
CA TYR A 66 1.12 -5.75 3.02
C TYR A 66 0.88 -4.85 4.23
N GLN A 67 1.38 -3.63 4.14
CA GLN A 67 1.17 -2.58 5.14
C GLN A 67 0.78 -1.28 4.43
N GLY A 68 -0.17 -0.55 5.00
CA GLY A 68 -0.55 0.77 4.53
C GLY A 68 0.34 1.81 5.18
N ILE A 69 0.89 2.73 4.39
CA ILE A 69 1.66 3.87 4.88
C ILE A 69 1.14 5.16 4.26
N VAL A 70 1.10 6.22 5.05
CA VAL A 70 0.81 7.59 4.63
C VAL A 70 2.14 8.31 4.49
N VAL A 71 2.49 8.70 3.27
CA VAL A 71 3.74 9.39 2.96
C VAL A 71 3.48 10.83 2.54
N SER A 72 4.33 11.75 3.01
CA SER A 72 4.37 13.13 2.53
C SER A 72 5.57 13.32 1.61
N ARG A 73 5.39 14.08 0.52
CA ARG A 73 6.50 14.47 -0.35
C ARG A 73 7.31 15.56 0.35
N THR A 74 8.62 15.39 0.38
CA THR A 74 9.56 16.39 0.89
C THR A 74 10.52 16.78 -0.23
N ASP A 75 11.03 18.01 -0.22
CA ASP A 75 12.00 18.50 -1.21
C ASP A 75 13.46 18.10 -0.89
N LYS A 76 13.66 17.20 0.07
CA LYS A 76 14.97 16.63 0.38
C LYS A 76 15.38 15.69 -0.74
N ILE A 77 16.54 15.95 -1.32
CA ILE A 77 17.20 15.08 -2.31
C ILE A 77 18.38 14.44 -1.59
N LEU A 78 18.49 13.10 -1.65
CA LEU A 78 19.70 12.43 -1.17
C LEU A 78 20.78 12.59 -2.23
N PRO A 79 21.96 13.14 -1.89
CA PRO A 79 23.09 13.11 -2.81
C PRO A 79 23.48 11.64 -3.02
N ALA A 80 23.66 11.24 -4.29
CA ALA A 80 24.26 9.97 -4.61
C ALA A 80 25.70 10.00 -4.10
N GLY A 81 26.05 9.09 -3.18
CA GLY A 81 27.41 9.02 -2.66
C GLY A 81 28.40 8.69 -3.77
N GLY A 82 29.42 9.53 -3.92
CA GLY A 82 30.55 9.33 -4.81
C GLY A 82 31.73 10.20 -4.37
N ASP A 83 32.48 9.75 -3.37
CA ASP A 83 33.89 10.12 -3.24
C ASP A 83 34.63 9.32 -4.31
N GLY A 84 34.91 9.95 -5.45
CA GLY A 84 35.68 9.35 -6.53
C GLY A 84 35.68 10.23 -7.77
N ASP A 85 36.82 10.90 -8.01
CA ASP A 85 37.18 11.52 -9.29
C ASP A 85 36.90 10.55 -10.44
N GLY A 86 35.88 10.86 -11.24
CA GLY A 86 35.48 10.03 -12.38
C GLY A 86 34.33 10.68 -13.14
N GLU A 87 34.65 11.14 -14.34
CA GLU A 87 33.81 11.84 -15.31
C GLU A 87 32.34 11.37 -15.39
N GLY A 88 31.42 12.33 -15.18
CA GLY A 88 30.22 12.50 -16.04
C GLY A 88 29.24 11.34 -16.19
N GLU A 89 28.67 10.81 -15.10
CA GLU A 89 27.34 10.19 -15.14
C GLU A 89 26.38 11.00 -14.25
N GLU A 90 25.32 11.52 -14.87
CA GLU A 90 24.22 12.23 -14.19
C GLU A 90 23.53 11.25 -13.23
N SER A 91 23.96 11.27 -11.96
CA SER A 91 23.47 10.34 -10.96
C SER A 91 21.99 10.62 -10.67
N PRO A 92 21.13 9.58 -10.64
CA PRO A 92 19.70 9.78 -10.58
C PRO A 92 19.29 10.40 -9.24
N GLU A 93 18.81 11.65 -9.26
CA GLU A 93 18.32 12.35 -8.07
C GLU A 93 17.29 11.49 -7.32
N VAL A 94 17.54 11.23 -6.03
CA VAL A 94 16.63 10.46 -5.18
C VAL A 94 15.85 11.41 -4.28
N LYS A 95 14.59 11.66 -4.62
CA LYS A 95 13.69 12.49 -3.81
C LYS A 95 13.15 11.70 -2.63
N VAL A 96 13.24 12.27 -1.43
CA VAL A 96 12.83 11.60 -0.19
C VAL A 96 11.34 11.85 0.08
N MET A 97 10.63 10.78 0.42
CA MET A 97 9.29 10.80 0.96
C MET A 97 9.33 10.41 2.44
N GLU A 98 8.62 11.15 3.28
CA GLU A 98 8.58 10.91 4.71
C GLU A 98 7.30 10.16 5.11
N GLU A 99 7.46 9.00 5.74
CA GLU A 99 6.38 8.23 6.34
C GLU A 99 5.84 8.95 7.57
N GLN A 100 4.57 9.34 7.51
CA GLN A 100 3.85 10.11 8.54
C GLN A 100 3.05 9.20 9.47
N ALA A 101 2.45 8.13 8.94
CA ALA A 101 1.63 7.19 9.70
C ALA A 101 1.51 5.84 8.98
N GLY A 102 1.27 4.77 9.73
CA GLY A 102 0.88 3.47 9.20
C GLY A 102 -0.62 3.21 9.34
N PHE A 103 -1.17 2.28 8.58
CA PHE A 103 -2.54 1.79 8.78
C PHE A 103 -2.66 0.32 8.36
N ALA A 104 -3.54 -0.41 9.07
CA ALA A 104 -3.83 -1.83 8.81
C ALA A 104 -5.23 -2.05 8.23
N GLU A 105 -6.12 -1.08 8.42
CA GLU A 105 -7.48 -1.07 7.90
C GLU A 105 -7.79 0.28 7.28
N LEU A 106 -8.70 0.29 6.32
CA LEU A 106 -9.24 1.48 5.68
C LEU A 106 -10.76 1.41 5.67
N MET A 107 -11.41 2.57 5.69
CA MET A 107 -12.86 2.66 5.71
C MET A 107 -13.36 3.26 4.39
N VAL A 108 -14.15 2.49 3.65
CA VAL A 108 -14.82 2.96 2.42
C VAL A 108 -16.24 3.37 2.77
N TRP A 109 -16.65 4.56 2.35
CA TRP A 109 -17.98 5.11 2.63
C TRP A 109 -18.81 5.19 1.36
N GLY A 110 -20.05 4.70 1.43
CA GLY A 110 -21.07 4.79 0.39
C GLY A 110 -22.21 5.71 0.80
N HIS A 111 -22.84 6.39 -0.17
CA HIS A 111 -23.99 7.25 0.07
C HIS A 111 -25.27 6.40 0.18
N GLU A 112 -25.94 6.43 1.34
CA GLU A 112 -27.21 5.72 1.63
C GLU A 112 -27.24 4.19 1.42
N ALA A 113 -26.21 3.62 0.78
CA ALA A 113 -26.00 2.20 0.58
C ALA A 113 -24.58 1.82 1.01
N LEU A 114 -24.42 0.56 1.40
CA LEU A 114 -23.09 0.00 1.64
C LEU A 114 -22.33 -0.06 0.31
N PRO A 115 -21.01 0.26 0.30
CA PRO A 115 -20.16 -0.01 -0.84
C PRO A 115 -20.26 -1.49 -1.22
N ASP A 116 -20.69 -1.75 -2.45
CA ASP A 116 -20.80 -3.11 -2.96
C ASP A 116 -19.41 -3.74 -3.08
N GLY A 117 -19.26 -4.97 -2.61
CA GLY A 117 -17.99 -5.67 -2.60
C GLY A 117 -17.45 -5.96 -4.00
N LEU A 118 -18.34 -6.13 -4.98
CA LEU A 118 -17.97 -6.53 -6.35
C LEU A 118 -17.89 -5.34 -7.31
N ALA A 119 -18.68 -4.29 -7.09
CA ALA A 119 -18.70 -3.11 -7.96
C ALA A 119 -17.81 -1.96 -7.47
N ASP A 120 -17.54 -1.83 -6.17
CA ASP A 120 -16.76 -0.69 -5.66
C ASP A 120 -15.27 -0.81 -6.02
N PRO A 121 -14.70 0.20 -6.71
CA PRO A 121 -13.32 0.11 -7.21
C PRO A 121 -12.27 0.04 -6.09
N TYR A 122 -12.54 0.63 -4.92
CA TYR A 122 -11.60 0.61 -3.80
C TYR A 122 -11.64 -0.73 -3.07
N VAL A 123 -12.84 -1.28 -2.88
CA VAL A 123 -12.99 -2.63 -2.32
C VAL A 123 -12.29 -3.64 -3.22
N ARG A 124 -12.62 -3.62 -4.50
CA ARG A 124 -12.07 -4.55 -5.49
C ARG A 124 -10.56 -4.39 -5.65
N GLY A 125 -10.06 -3.16 -5.67
CA GLY A 125 -8.63 -2.87 -5.73
C GLY A 125 -7.85 -3.48 -4.57
N VAL A 126 -8.38 -3.36 -3.36
CA VAL A 126 -7.68 -3.82 -2.14
C VAL A 126 -7.83 -5.32 -1.94
N GLU A 127 -9.03 -5.88 -2.14
CA GLU A 127 -9.30 -7.29 -1.90
C GLU A 127 -8.81 -8.19 -3.04
N GLU A 128 -9.00 -7.79 -4.31
CA GLU A 128 -8.63 -8.63 -5.46
C GLU A 128 -7.23 -8.33 -5.97
N TRP A 129 -6.92 -7.07 -6.31
CA TRP A 129 -5.69 -6.75 -7.03
C TRP A 129 -4.45 -6.87 -6.15
N VAL A 130 -4.50 -6.32 -4.94
CA VAL A 130 -3.35 -6.41 -4.00
C VAL A 130 -3.09 -7.87 -3.63
N ALA A 131 -4.14 -8.65 -3.38
CA ALA A 131 -4.00 -10.08 -3.07
C ALA A 131 -3.48 -10.88 -4.28
N PHE A 132 -3.97 -10.59 -5.49
CA PHE A 132 -3.52 -11.23 -6.73
C PHE A 132 -2.03 -10.99 -7.00
N CYS A 133 -1.55 -9.75 -6.86
CA CYS A 133 -0.14 -9.42 -7.07
C CYS A 133 0.81 -10.20 -6.12
N GLY A 134 0.38 -10.45 -4.88
CA GLY A 134 1.16 -11.23 -3.91
C GLY A 134 1.32 -12.70 -4.32
N THR A 135 0.29 -13.30 -4.92
CA THR A 135 0.29 -14.72 -5.31
C THR A 135 0.97 -14.97 -6.66
N GLY A 136 0.78 -14.09 -7.65
CA GLY A 136 1.39 -14.23 -8.98
C GLY A 136 2.91 -14.20 -8.97
N THR A 137 3.50 -13.38 -8.09
CA THR A 137 4.96 -13.23 -7.97
C THR A 137 5.62 -14.50 -7.41
N LEU A 138 4.95 -15.16 -6.44
CA LEU A 138 5.44 -16.40 -5.84
C LEU A 138 5.47 -17.54 -6.87
N PHE A 139 4.47 -17.62 -7.75
CA PHE A 139 4.38 -18.66 -8.77
C PHE A 139 5.49 -18.55 -9.82
N ILE A 140 5.83 -17.33 -10.25
CA ILE A 140 6.92 -17.09 -11.20
C ILE A 140 8.26 -17.41 -10.54
N HIS A 141 8.49 -16.92 -9.31
CA HIS A 141 9.74 -17.17 -8.60
C HIS A 141 9.95 -18.67 -8.33
N TYR A 142 8.92 -19.39 -7.89
CA TYR A 142 8.98 -20.82 -7.62
C TYR A 142 9.19 -21.65 -8.89
N ARG A 143 8.51 -21.31 -10.01
CA ARG A 143 8.79 -21.95 -11.33
C ARG A 143 10.22 -21.72 -11.78
N MET A 144 10.77 -20.52 -11.56
CA MET A 144 12.13 -20.18 -11.95
C MET A 144 13.17 -20.92 -11.08
N MET A 145 12.94 -21.00 -9.77
CA MET A 145 13.79 -21.73 -8.82
C MET A 145 13.78 -23.25 -9.10
N MET A 146 12.60 -23.83 -9.34
CA MET A 146 12.46 -25.25 -9.71
C MET A 146 13.14 -25.57 -11.05
N ARG A 147 13.07 -24.66 -12.03
CA ARG A 147 13.80 -24.79 -13.30
C ARG A 147 15.32 -24.74 -13.09
N LYS A 148 15.83 -23.87 -12.22
CA LYS A 148 17.27 -23.81 -11.89
C LYS A 148 17.73 -25.08 -11.16
N SER A 149 16.94 -25.59 -10.21
CA SER A 149 17.24 -26.84 -9.49
C SER A 149 17.31 -28.05 -10.43
N LYS A 150 16.32 -28.22 -11.32
CA LYS A 150 16.33 -29.29 -12.33
C LYS A 150 17.53 -29.20 -13.30
N ARG A 151 17.93 -27.99 -13.70
CA ARG A 151 19.14 -27.78 -14.54
C ARG A 151 20.44 -28.15 -13.79
N LYS A 152 20.53 -27.85 -12.50
CA LYS A 152 21.70 -28.19 -11.67
C LYS A 152 21.80 -29.71 -11.45
N ALA A 153 20.69 -30.38 -11.19
CA ALA A 153 20.63 -31.84 -11.08
C ALA A 153 21.02 -32.54 -12.39
N LYS A 154 20.53 -32.05 -13.55
CA LYS A 154 20.89 -32.59 -14.86
C LYS A 154 22.37 -32.44 -15.19
N ARG A 155 22.98 -31.29 -14.84
CA ARG A 155 24.42 -31.05 -15.01
C ARG A 155 25.29 -31.94 -14.12
N LYS A 156 24.84 -32.22 -12.88
CA LYS A 156 25.54 -33.13 -11.96
C LYS A 156 25.55 -34.57 -12.50
N MET A 157 24.40 -35.07 -12.95
CA MET A 157 24.31 -36.39 -13.60
C MET A 157 25.16 -36.49 -14.87
N GLN A 158 25.21 -35.47 -15.71
CA GLN A 158 26.02 -35.50 -16.94
C GLN A 158 27.53 -35.35 -16.69
N GLY A 159 27.94 -34.65 -15.64
CA GLY A 159 29.35 -34.57 -15.25
C GLY A 159 29.90 -35.86 -14.64
N GLU A 160 29.03 -36.63 -13.96
CA GLU A 160 29.41 -37.88 -13.29
C GLU A 160 29.53 -39.07 -14.27
N VAL A 161 28.81 -39.02 -15.40
CA VAL A 161 28.91 -40.03 -16.48
C VAL A 161 30.17 -39.85 -17.33
N ARG A 162 30.79 -38.67 -17.34
CA ARG A 162 31.98 -38.38 -18.16
C ARG A 162 33.31 -38.69 -17.46
N ASN A 163 33.25 -39.15 -16.20
CA ASN A 163 34.42 -39.43 -15.34
C ASN A 163 34.53 -40.92 -14.96
N LYS A 164 33.89 -41.81 -15.72
CA LYS A 164 34.11 -43.26 -15.72
C LYS A 164 34.47 -43.68 -17.13
#